data_AF-E5X3Q9-F1
#
_entry.id   AF-E5X3Q9-F1
#
_cell.length_a   1.000
_cell.length_b   1.000
_cell.length_c   1.000
_cell.angle_alpha   90.00
_cell.angle_beta   90.00
_cell.angle_gamma   90.00
#
_symmetry.space_group_name_H-M   'P 1'
#
loop_
_entity.id
_entity.type
_entity.pdbx_description
1 polymer ?
#
loop_
_entity_poly.entity_id
_entity_poly.type
_entity_poly.pdbx_seq_one_letter_code
_entity_poly.pdbx_strand_id
1 'polypeptide(L)'
;MIWVGQFDSEADVEKYMDQSAFRQWWKDYDEDNKELRCQFCKELGVMNYDEDFLIMKFTSDGLAGLLNLIPADTQKISLSMADKNITMANAVICYNCREGISPKKAENATTMTYLGTFEFELSPEGVQGSNAGLEYMIWIGTTDKSREEFMEYFNQDEYMKEIRDYKESRTKKRPNPEHRCQFCKDINIK
;
A
#
# COMPACT_ATOMS: atom_id res chain seq x y z
N MET A 1 -10.39 -7.35 0.23
CA MET A 1 -11.38 -6.37 -0.27
C MET A 1 -10.64 -5.34 -1.10
N ILE A 2 -11.14 -4.96 -2.27
CA ILE A 2 -10.46 -4.01 -3.17
C ILE A 2 -11.39 -2.86 -3.54
N TRP A 3 -10.91 -1.63 -3.40
CA TRP A 3 -11.52 -0.41 -3.91
C TRP A 3 -10.57 0.30 -4.85
N VAL A 4 -11.10 0.86 -5.92
CA VAL A 4 -10.34 1.67 -6.88
C VAL A 4 -10.98 3.05 -7.02
N GLY A 5 -10.16 4.07 -7.26
CA GLY A 5 -10.61 5.45 -7.36
C GLY A 5 -9.74 6.29 -8.27
N GLN A 6 -10.24 7.46 -8.62
CA GLN A 6 -9.54 8.48 -9.38
C GLN A 6 -9.32 9.70 -8.48
N PHE A 7 -8.06 10.08 -8.30
CA PHE A 7 -7.63 11.22 -7.50
C PHE A 7 -6.69 12.12 -8.29
N ASP A 8 -6.59 13.40 -7.91
CA ASP A 8 -5.70 14.35 -8.56
C ASP A 8 -4.22 14.10 -8.21
N SER A 9 -3.96 13.62 -6.99
CA SER A 9 -2.60 13.33 -6.50
C SER A 9 -2.57 12.22 -5.44
N GLU A 10 -1.38 11.68 -5.18
CA GLU A 10 -1.15 10.74 -4.07
C GLU A 10 -1.50 11.36 -2.70
N ALA A 11 -1.19 12.65 -2.51
CA ALA A 11 -1.51 13.39 -1.29
C ALA A 11 -3.03 13.48 -1.03
N ASP A 12 -3.85 13.50 -2.08
CA ASP A 12 -5.31 13.48 -1.93
C ASP A 12 -5.81 12.11 -1.47
N VAL A 13 -5.16 11.02 -1.88
CA VAL A 13 -5.43 9.66 -1.38
C VAL A 13 -5.04 9.55 0.09
N GLU A 14 -3.85 10.03 0.45
CA GLU A 14 -3.37 10.05 1.84
C GLU A 14 -4.33 10.83 2.73
N LYS A 15 -4.76 12.02 2.30
CA LYS A 15 -5.74 12.83 3.03
C LYS A 15 -7.10 12.14 3.17
N TYR A 16 -7.55 11.42 2.14
CA TYR A 16 -8.81 10.67 2.18
C TYR A 16 -8.77 9.54 3.23
N MET A 17 -7.60 8.95 3.44
CA MET A 17 -7.35 7.85 4.37
C MET A 17 -6.90 8.29 5.77
N ASP A 18 -6.46 9.55 5.94
CA ASP A 18 -5.82 10.03 7.17
C ASP A 18 -6.66 9.84 8.45
N GLN A 19 -6.13 9.06 9.40
CA GLN A 19 -6.72 8.78 10.72
C GLN A 19 -6.08 9.60 11.85
N SER A 20 -5.13 10.49 11.55
CA SER A 20 -4.30 11.17 12.56
C SER A 20 -5.12 11.94 13.59
N ALA A 21 -6.14 12.70 13.14
CA ALA A 21 -7.01 13.46 14.03
C ALA A 21 -7.81 12.55 14.97
N PHE A 22 -8.34 11.43 14.45
CA PHE A 22 -9.06 10.44 15.25
C PHE A 22 -8.15 9.80 16.30
N ARG A 23 -6.93 9.39 15.91
CA ARG A 23 -5.96 8.76 16.81
C ARG A 23 -5.48 9.71 17.91
N GLN A 24 -5.24 10.97 17.56
CA GLN A 24 -4.84 11.98 18.54
C GLN A 24 -5.94 12.20 19.57
N TRP A 25 -7.20 12.29 19.14
CA TRP A 25 -8.34 12.37 20.06
C TRP A 25 -8.43 11.15 20.96
N TRP A 26 -8.36 9.94 20.40
CA TRP A 26 -8.42 8.71 21.18
C TRP A 26 -7.30 8.63 22.22
N LYS A 27 -6.09 9.09 21.88
CA LYS A 27 -4.96 9.17 22.82
C LYS A 27 -5.21 10.13 23.98
N ASP A 28 -5.85 11.28 23.73
CA ASP A 28 -6.03 12.32 24.73
C ASP A 28 -7.25 12.08 25.64
N TYR A 29 -8.28 11.40 25.11
CA TYR A 29 -9.58 11.27 25.75
C TYR A 29 -10.04 9.83 26.00
N ASP A 30 -9.36 8.82 25.44
CA ASP A 30 -9.74 7.39 25.50
C ASP A 30 -11.20 7.13 25.06
N GLU A 31 -11.69 7.93 24.10
CA GLU A 31 -13.06 7.89 23.61
C GLU A 31 -13.12 8.02 22.08
N ASP A 32 -14.18 7.46 21.50
CA ASP A 32 -14.45 7.48 20.07
C ASP A 32 -15.09 8.80 19.61
N ASN A 33 -14.47 9.50 18.65
CA ASN A 33 -15.05 10.68 18.01
C ASN A 33 -15.42 10.43 16.54
N LYS A 34 -16.72 10.29 16.26
CA LYS A 34 -17.25 10.00 14.92
C LYS A 34 -16.98 11.09 13.89
N GLU A 35 -16.78 12.34 14.30
CA GLU A 35 -16.55 13.45 13.38
C GLU A 35 -15.09 13.51 12.88
N LEU A 36 -14.15 13.01 13.70
CA LEU A 36 -12.71 13.04 13.42
C LEU A 36 -12.23 11.86 12.56
N ARG A 37 -13.12 10.93 12.23
CA ARG A 37 -12.79 9.78 11.39
C ARG A 37 -12.35 10.20 9.99
N CYS A 38 -11.49 9.39 9.39
CA CYS A 38 -11.05 9.56 8.01
C CYS A 38 -12.23 9.57 7.03
N GLN A 39 -12.06 10.14 5.83
CA GLN A 39 -13.16 10.26 4.87
C GLN A 39 -13.61 8.86 4.39
N PHE A 40 -12.68 7.95 4.14
CA PHE A 40 -13.01 6.54 3.86
C PHE A 40 -13.83 5.89 4.98
N CYS A 41 -13.43 6.10 6.24
CA CYS A 41 -14.08 5.59 7.43
C CYS A 41 -15.54 6.11 7.56
N LYS A 42 -15.74 7.39 7.22
CA LYS A 42 -17.05 8.04 7.19
C LYS A 42 -17.97 7.38 6.17
N GLU A 43 -17.48 7.18 4.94
CA GLU A 43 -18.25 6.54 3.87
C GLU A 43 -18.63 5.10 4.23
N LEU A 44 -17.70 4.31 4.78
CA LEU A 44 -17.98 2.93 5.18
C LEU A 44 -18.86 2.80 6.44
N GLY A 45 -18.99 3.85 7.24
CA GLY A 45 -19.65 3.78 8.54
C GLY A 45 -18.88 2.93 9.57
N VAL A 46 -17.55 3.04 9.58
CA VAL A 46 -16.64 2.40 10.57
C VAL A 46 -15.92 3.47 11.38
N MET A 47 -15.43 3.14 12.57
CA MET A 47 -14.71 4.12 13.42
C MET A 47 -13.32 4.42 12.86
N ASN A 48 -12.59 3.36 12.58
CA ASN A 48 -11.24 3.37 12.05
C ASN A 48 -11.06 2.12 11.18
N TYR A 49 -9.92 2.05 10.50
CA TYR A 49 -9.38 0.83 9.92
C TYR A 49 -7.99 0.57 10.50
N ASP A 50 -7.54 -0.67 10.42
CA ASP A 50 -6.20 -1.05 10.87
C ASP A 50 -5.20 -0.92 9.70
N GLU A 51 -4.17 -0.11 9.90
CA GLU A 51 -3.17 0.16 8.86
C GLU A 51 -2.30 -1.06 8.56
N ASP A 52 -2.17 -2.00 9.51
CA ASP A 52 -1.37 -3.22 9.32
C ASP A 52 -1.98 -4.18 8.28
N PHE A 53 -3.28 -4.02 8.01
CA PHE A 53 -4.03 -4.84 7.03
C PHE A 53 -4.34 -4.11 5.73
N LEU A 54 -3.76 -2.93 5.53
CA LEU A 54 -4.04 -2.05 4.41
C LEU A 54 -2.89 -2.02 3.39
N ILE A 55 -3.23 -2.28 2.14
CA ILE A 55 -2.44 -1.94 0.96
C ILE A 55 -3.02 -0.68 0.34
N MET A 56 -2.21 0.37 0.19
CA MET A 56 -2.61 1.60 -0.48
C MET A 56 -1.58 1.95 -1.56
N LYS A 57 -2.02 2.12 -2.80
CA LYS A 57 -1.16 2.45 -3.94
C LYS A 57 -1.77 3.55 -4.79
N PHE A 58 -0.91 4.39 -5.34
CA PHE A 58 -1.23 5.43 -6.33
C PHE A 58 -0.26 5.34 -7.52
N THR A 59 -0.70 5.76 -8.71
CA THR A 59 0.18 5.92 -9.88
C THR A 59 -0.22 7.11 -10.76
N SER A 60 0.76 7.79 -11.35
CA SER A 60 0.50 8.81 -12.37
C SER A 60 0.19 8.21 -13.75
N ASP A 61 0.45 6.92 -13.95
CA ASP A 61 0.32 6.25 -15.25
C ASP A 61 -1.12 5.81 -15.56
N GLY A 62 -2.07 6.20 -14.71
CA GLY A 62 -3.49 5.89 -14.83
C GLY A 62 -3.79 4.39 -14.71
N LEU A 63 -4.85 3.95 -15.39
CA LEU A 63 -5.42 2.62 -15.21
C LEU A 63 -4.44 1.48 -15.51
N ALA A 64 -3.64 1.60 -16.58
CA ALA A 64 -2.68 0.58 -16.97
C ALA A 64 -1.57 0.41 -15.92
N GLY A 65 -1.07 1.53 -15.36
CA GLY A 65 -0.14 1.48 -14.24
C GLY A 65 -0.77 0.89 -12.99
N LEU A 66 -2.03 1.24 -12.71
CA LEU A 66 -2.73 0.82 -11.50
C LEU A 66 -2.91 -0.70 -11.47
N LEU A 67 -3.30 -1.31 -12.59
CA LEU A 67 -3.49 -2.76 -12.69
C LEU A 67 -2.23 -3.55 -12.31
N ASN A 68 -1.04 -3.01 -12.61
CA ASN A 68 0.23 -3.64 -12.22
C ASN A 68 0.51 -3.52 -10.71
N LEU A 69 -0.19 -2.67 -9.97
CA LEU A 69 0.00 -2.45 -8.55
C LEU A 69 -0.97 -3.25 -7.67
N ILE A 70 -1.93 -3.94 -8.26
CA ILE A 70 -2.93 -4.72 -7.53
C ILE A 70 -2.42 -6.16 -7.35
N PRO A 71 -2.22 -6.64 -6.12
CA PRO A 71 -1.70 -7.99 -5.86
C PRO A 71 -2.82 -9.03 -5.93
N ALA A 72 -3.45 -9.16 -7.10
CA ALA A 72 -4.50 -10.11 -7.43
C ALA A 72 -4.53 -10.38 -8.94
N ASP A 73 -5.23 -11.42 -9.37
CA ASP A 73 -5.44 -11.77 -10.78
C ASP A 73 -5.91 -10.55 -11.61
N THR A 74 -5.01 -10.06 -12.48
CA THR A 74 -5.24 -8.86 -13.28
C THR A 74 -6.42 -9.01 -14.24
N GLN A 75 -6.70 -10.22 -14.74
CA GLN A 75 -7.83 -10.45 -15.64
C GLN A 75 -9.15 -10.33 -14.88
N LYS A 76 -9.25 -10.93 -13.68
CA LYS A 76 -10.44 -10.81 -12.83
C LYS A 76 -10.70 -9.37 -12.39
N ILE A 77 -9.64 -8.62 -12.07
CA ILE A 77 -9.74 -7.19 -11.74
C ILE A 77 -10.26 -6.42 -12.95
N SER A 78 -9.67 -6.63 -14.13
CA SER A 78 -10.05 -5.93 -15.36
C SER A 78 -11.53 -6.19 -15.72
N LEU A 79 -11.99 -7.44 -15.60
CA LEU A 79 -13.40 -7.80 -15.79
C LEU A 79 -14.30 -7.08 -14.78
N SER A 80 -13.94 -7.08 -13.50
CA SER A 80 -14.72 -6.39 -12.46
C SER A 80 -14.79 -4.87 -12.67
N MET A 81 -13.73 -4.26 -13.20
CA MET A 81 -13.71 -2.84 -13.54
C MET A 81 -14.60 -2.55 -14.75
N ALA A 82 -14.55 -3.40 -15.78
CA ALA A 82 -15.41 -3.30 -16.97
C ALA A 82 -16.90 -3.44 -16.61
N ASP A 83 -17.25 -4.42 -15.77
CA ASP A 83 -18.64 -4.62 -15.29
C ASP A 83 -19.20 -3.40 -14.54
N LYS A 84 -18.31 -2.60 -13.94
CA LYS A 84 -18.65 -1.37 -13.22
C LYS A 84 -18.45 -0.09 -14.06
N ASN A 85 -18.15 -0.23 -15.36
CA ASN A 85 -17.88 0.87 -16.29
C ASN A 85 -16.74 1.80 -15.85
N ILE A 86 -15.73 1.27 -15.17
CA ILE A 86 -14.58 2.04 -14.70
C ILE A 86 -13.54 2.11 -15.82
N THR A 87 -13.45 3.27 -16.47
CA THR A 87 -12.48 3.52 -17.56
C THR A 87 -11.26 4.31 -17.11
N MET A 88 -11.29 4.88 -15.91
CA MET A 88 -10.19 5.65 -15.32
C MET A 88 -10.11 5.32 -13.82
N ALA A 89 -8.90 5.01 -13.37
CA ALA A 89 -8.56 4.88 -11.96
C ALA A 89 -7.04 5.02 -11.83
N ASN A 90 -6.59 5.55 -10.70
CA ASN A 90 -5.17 5.73 -10.41
C ASN A 90 -4.80 5.49 -8.95
N ALA A 91 -5.78 5.14 -8.10
CA ALA A 91 -5.57 4.74 -6.72
C ALA A 91 -6.27 3.42 -6.41
N VAL A 92 -5.66 2.61 -5.55
CA VAL A 92 -6.24 1.36 -5.04
C VAL A 92 -6.02 1.24 -3.54
N ILE A 93 -7.07 0.74 -2.87
CA ILE A 93 -7.05 0.26 -1.49
C ILE A 93 -7.32 -1.23 -1.55
N CYS A 94 -6.40 -2.06 -1.06
CA CYS A 94 -6.67 -3.46 -0.75
C CYS A 94 -6.65 -3.64 0.76
N TYR A 95 -7.69 -4.24 1.33
CA TYR A 95 -7.80 -4.44 2.77
C TYR A 95 -8.11 -5.90 3.08
N ASN A 96 -7.50 -6.42 4.15
CA ASN A 96 -7.73 -7.80 4.55
C ASN A 96 -9.21 -8.04 4.90
N CYS A 97 -9.77 -9.15 4.42
CA CYS A 97 -11.15 -9.49 4.70
C CYS A 97 -11.31 -9.84 6.18
N ARG A 98 -12.44 -9.45 6.79
CA ARG A 98 -12.84 -9.77 8.18
C ARG A 98 -12.12 -8.98 9.28
N GLU A 99 -11.24 -8.05 8.91
CA GLU A 99 -10.57 -7.14 9.86
C GLU A 99 -11.42 -5.87 10.13
N GLY A 100 -12.62 -6.05 10.69
CA GLY A 100 -13.48 -4.93 11.13
C GLY A 100 -14.33 -4.27 10.03
N ILE A 101 -14.08 -4.55 8.75
CA ILE A 101 -14.90 -4.11 7.62
C ILE A 101 -15.70 -5.29 7.06
N SER A 102 -17.02 -5.19 7.06
CA SER A 102 -17.91 -6.21 6.47
C SER A 102 -18.16 -5.92 4.98
N PRO A 103 -18.46 -6.93 4.14
CA PRO A 103 -18.79 -6.72 2.73
C PRO A 103 -19.92 -5.71 2.50
N LYS A 104 -20.97 -5.73 3.35
CA LYS A 104 -22.07 -4.77 3.28
C LYS A 104 -21.62 -3.32 3.54
N LYS A 105 -20.65 -3.12 4.44
CA LYS A 105 -20.07 -1.79 4.69
C LYS A 105 -19.17 -1.35 3.55
N ALA A 106 -18.41 -2.28 2.96
CA ALA A 106 -17.51 -2.02 1.85
C ALA A 106 -18.21 -1.37 0.64
N GLU A 107 -19.47 -1.75 0.40
CA GLU A 107 -20.32 -1.20 -0.66
C GLU A 107 -20.74 0.27 -0.44
N ASN A 108 -20.61 0.81 0.78
CA ASN A 108 -21.01 2.19 1.09
C ASN A 108 -19.99 3.25 0.62
N ALA A 109 -18.80 2.84 0.17
CA ALA A 109 -17.79 3.77 -0.34
C ALA A 109 -18.35 4.58 -1.52
N THR A 110 -18.17 5.90 -1.49
CA THR A 110 -18.69 6.81 -2.52
C THR A 110 -17.59 7.45 -3.34
N THR A 111 -16.44 7.74 -2.72
CA THR A 111 -15.27 8.32 -3.43
C THR A 111 -14.51 7.25 -4.21
N MET A 112 -14.44 6.03 -3.66
CA MET A 112 -13.83 4.88 -4.32
C MET A 112 -14.88 3.82 -4.63
N THR A 113 -14.70 3.11 -5.74
CA THR A 113 -15.61 2.05 -6.16
C THR A 113 -15.14 0.70 -5.61
N TYR A 114 -15.98 0.04 -4.83
CA TYR A 114 -15.72 -1.32 -4.34
C TYR A 114 -15.83 -2.34 -5.49
N LEU A 115 -14.74 -3.05 -5.76
CA LEU A 115 -14.66 -4.09 -6.78
C LEU A 115 -15.13 -5.45 -6.24
N GLY A 116 -14.82 -5.75 -4.98
CA GLY A 116 -15.14 -7.03 -4.36
C GLY A 116 -14.00 -7.59 -3.53
N THR A 117 -14.07 -8.90 -3.27
CA THR A 117 -13.00 -9.66 -2.63
C THR A 117 -12.27 -10.49 -3.66
N PHE A 118 -10.95 -10.38 -3.69
CA PHE A 118 -10.07 -11.13 -4.58
C PHE A 118 -9.06 -11.89 -3.72
N GLU A 119 -8.61 -13.03 -4.23
CA GLU A 119 -7.49 -13.76 -3.62
C GLU A 119 -6.21 -12.96 -3.85
N PHE A 120 -5.39 -12.89 -2.81
CA PHE A 120 -4.11 -12.20 -2.88
C PHE A 120 -3.11 -13.06 -3.65
N GLU A 121 -2.44 -12.48 -4.64
CA GLU A 121 -1.42 -13.13 -5.44
C GLU A 121 -0.08 -12.43 -5.27
N LEU A 122 0.93 -13.20 -4.83
CA LEU A 122 2.31 -12.70 -4.62
C LEU A 122 3.02 -12.36 -5.94
N SER A 123 2.59 -12.98 -7.04
CA SER A 123 3.17 -12.84 -8.37
C SER A 123 2.12 -13.14 -9.45
N PRO A 124 1.12 -12.25 -9.64
CA PRO A 124 0.09 -12.45 -10.65
C PRO A 124 0.71 -12.60 -12.05
N GLU A 125 0.19 -13.54 -12.83
CA GLU A 125 0.69 -13.83 -14.18
C GLU A 125 0.62 -12.57 -15.08
N GLY A 126 1.68 -12.31 -15.84
CA GLY A 126 1.76 -11.18 -16.78
C GLY A 126 2.33 -9.88 -16.19
N VAL A 127 2.68 -9.86 -14.90
CA VAL A 127 3.20 -8.67 -14.24
C VAL A 127 4.73 -8.71 -14.17
N GLN A 128 5.41 -7.97 -15.06
CA GLN A 128 6.85 -7.74 -14.94
C GLN A 128 7.13 -6.58 -13.99
N GLY A 129 7.81 -6.86 -12.86
CA GLY A 129 8.37 -5.83 -12.00
C GLY A 129 7.39 -5.14 -11.04
N SER A 130 6.26 -5.77 -10.74
CA SER A 130 5.42 -5.27 -9.65
C SER A 130 6.05 -5.59 -8.30
N ASN A 131 6.23 -4.53 -7.52
CA ASN A 131 6.56 -4.63 -6.10
C ASN A 131 5.28 -4.71 -5.24
N ALA A 132 4.10 -4.86 -5.85
CA ALA A 132 2.85 -4.99 -5.11
C ALA A 132 2.92 -6.20 -4.18
N GLY A 133 2.69 -5.98 -2.90
CA GLY A 133 2.76 -7.03 -1.88
C GLY A 133 4.13 -7.21 -1.22
N LEU A 134 5.26 -6.80 -1.83
CA LEU A 134 6.59 -6.91 -1.18
C LEU A 134 6.67 -6.12 0.14
N GLU A 135 6.03 -4.95 0.20
CA GLU A 135 5.98 -4.12 1.40
C GLU A 135 5.10 -4.72 2.53
N TYR A 136 4.33 -5.76 2.24
CA TYR A 136 3.45 -6.45 3.20
C TYR A 136 3.84 -7.92 3.43
N MET A 137 5.03 -8.33 2.95
CA MET A 137 5.55 -9.67 3.22
C MET A 137 6.17 -9.72 4.61
N ILE A 138 5.64 -10.60 5.46
CA ILE A 138 6.29 -10.96 6.73
C ILE A 138 7.25 -12.12 6.46
N TRP A 139 8.53 -11.89 6.69
CA TRP A 139 9.58 -12.90 6.55
C TRP A 139 9.85 -13.54 7.92
N ILE A 140 9.49 -14.81 8.06
CA ILE A 140 9.73 -15.59 9.28
C ILE A 140 10.72 -16.70 8.94
N GLY A 141 11.77 -16.83 9.75
CA GLY A 141 12.77 -17.86 9.58
C GLY A 141 13.59 -18.08 10.84
N THR A 142 14.46 -19.08 10.78
CA THR A 142 15.48 -19.35 11.80
C THR A 142 16.84 -18.99 11.25
N THR A 143 17.71 -18.42 12.08
CA THR A 143 19.10 -18.11 11.74
C THR A 143 20.02 -18.61 12.83
N ASP A 144 21.19 -19.09 12.45
CA ASP A 144 22.31 -19.43 13.34
C ASP A 144 23.22 -18.23 13.63
N LYS A 145 22.97 -17.10 12.96
CA LYS A 145 23.71 -15.85 13.10
C LYS A 145 23.41 -15.11 14.41
N SER A 146 24.35 -14.28 14.86
CA SER A 146 24.15 -13.36 15.97
C SER A 146 23.15 -12.25 15.62
N ARG A 147 22.67 -11.53 16.64
CA ARG A 147 21.79 -10.37 16.44
C ARG A 147 22.46 -9.29 15.57
N GLU A 148 23.73 -9.02 15.80
CA GLU A 148 24.49 -8.00 15.06
C GLU A 148 24.62 -8.39 13.58
N GLU A 149 24.97 -9.64 13.30
CA GLU A 149 25.05 -10.18 11.93
C GLU A 149 23.69 -10.16 11.24
N PHE A 150 22.61 -10.42 11.97
CA PHE A 150 21.24 -10.33 11.47
C PHE A 150 20.88 -8.88 11.12
N MET A 151 21.15 -7.91 11.99
CA MET A 151 20.85 -6.50 11.72
C MET A 151 21.67 -5.97 10.54
N GLU A 152 22.94 -6.36 10.44
CA GLU A 152 23.81 -5.97 9.32
C GLU A 152 23.31 -6.51 7.98
N TYR A 153 22.71 -7.70 7.96
CA TYR A 153 22.09 -8.27 6.76
C TYR A 153 20.97 -7.38 6.16
N PHE A 154 20.28 -6.60 7.00
CA PHE A 154 19.24 -5.64 6.60
C PHE A 154 19.71 -4.18 6.56
N ASN A 155 20.98 -3.90 6.89
CA ASN A 155 21.49 -2.54 6.94
C ASN A 155 21.47 -1.88 5.55
N GLN A 156 20.83 -0.70 5.46
CA GLN A 156 20.66 0.05 4.22
C GLN A 156 21.16 1.50 4.32
N ASP A 157 21.84 1.86 5.42
CA ASP A 157 22.16 3.25 5.75
C ASP A 157 23.01 3.94 4.66
N GLU A 158 24.01 3.25 4.13
CA GLU A 158 24.89 3.79 3.08
C GLU A 158 24.11 4.10 1.81
N TYR A 159 23.31 3.15 1.33
CA TYR A 159 22.47 3.34 0.15
C TYR A 159 21.41 4.43 0.33
N MET A 160 20.78 4.50 1.51
CA MET A 160 19.78 5.52 1.83
C MET A 160 20.38 6.92 1.89
N LYS A 161 21.63 7.04 2.36
CA LYS A 161 22.40 8.29 2.31
C LYS A 161 22.68 8.70 0.87
N GLU A 162 23.15 7.78 0.03
CA GLU A 162 23.43 8.06 -1.39
C GLU A 162 22.17 8.49 -2.16
N ILE A 163 21.04 7.83 -1.91
CA ILE A 163 19.74 8.24 -2.47
C ILE A 163 19.39 9.67 -2.07
N ARG A 164 19.55 10.01 -0.79
CA ARG A 164 19.23 11.34 -0.27
C ARG A 164 20.12 12.39 -0.91
N ASP A 165 21.43 12.16 -0.94
CA ASP A 165 22.39 13.09 -1.53
C ASP A 165 22.14 13.30 -3.04
N TYR A 166 21.72 12.25 -3.76
CA TYR A 166 21.33 12.35 -5.17
C TYR A 166 20.03 13.14 -5.36
N LYS A 167 18.97 12.82 -4.59
CA LYS A 167 17.66 13.49 -4.68
C LYS A 167 17.75 14.98 -4.31
N GLU A 168 18.55 15.32 -3.31
CA GLU A 168 18.80 16.70 -2.89
C GLU A 168 19.83 17.42 -3.77
N SER A 169 20.27 16.82 -4.88
CA SER A 169 21.26 17.38 -5.80
C SER A 169 22.61 17.75 -5.15
N ARG A 170 22.93 17.16 -3.99
CA ARG A 170 24.25 17.28 -3.35
C ARG A 170 25.33 16.55 -4.13
N THR A 171 24.94 15.56 -4.92
CA THR A 171 25.81 14.85 -5.86
C THR A 171 25.10 14.56 -7.18
N LYS A 172 25.87 14.48 -8.27
CA LYS A 172 25.40 13.97 -9.58
C LYS A 172 25.60 12.47 -9.74
N LYS A 173 26.35 11.83 -8.82
CA LYS A 173 26.60 10.39 -8.85
C LYS A 173 25.32 9.67 -8.46
N ARG A 174 24.87 8.74 -9.30
CA ARG A 174 23.72 7.88 -8.99
C ARG A 174 24.08 6.94 -7.82
N PRO A 175 23.11 6.60 -6.95
CA PRO A 175 23.32 5.62 -5.88
C PRO A 175 23.85 4.29 -6.43
N ASN A 176 24.78 3.67 -5.71
CA ASN A 176 25.38 2.41 -6.12
C ASN A 176 24.46 1.23 -5.74
N PRO A 177 23.95 0.44 -6.70
CA PRO A 177 23.12 -0.72 -6.38
C PRO A 177 23.81 -1.75 -5.49
N GLU A 178 25.14 -1.78 -5.45
CA GLU A 178 25.90 -2.68 -4.57
C GLU A 178 25.90 -2.28 -3.10
N HIS A 179 25.52 -1.04 -2.77
CA HIS A 179 25.41 -0.60 -1.37
C HIS A 179 24.06 -0.94 -0.74
N ARG A 180 23.15 -1.56 -1.50
CA ARG A 180 21.88 -2.06 -0.97
C ARG A 180 22.10 -3.15 0.08
N CYS A 181 21.15 -3.29 0.99
CA CYS A 181 21.17 -4.33 2.02
C CYS A 181 21.30 -5.73 1.40
N GLN A 182 21.94 -6.68 2.10
CA GLN A 182 22.14 -8.01 1.53
C GLN A 182 20.81 -8.72 1.28
N PHE A 183 19.84 -8.57 2.18
CA PHE A 183 18.47 -9.05 1.95
C PHE A 183 17.90 -8.54 0.62
N CYS A 184 18.00 -7.23 0.37
CA CYS A 184 17.51 -6.56 -0.82
C CYS A 184 18.10 -7.16 -2.10
N LYS A 185 19.39 -7.54 -2.06
CA LYS A 185 20.09 -8.21 -3.16
C LYS A 185 19.57 -9.63 -3.37
N ASP A 186 19.40 -10.39 -2.29
CA ASP A 186 18.98 -11.80 -2.33
C ASP A 186 17.58 -11.96 -2.93
N ILE A 187 16.65 -11.05 -2.64
CA ILE A 187 15.30 -11.05 -3.21
C ILE A 187 15.17 -10.21 -4.50
N ASN A 188 16.30 -9.75 -5.05
CA ASN A 188 16.39 -9.04 -6.33
C ASN A 188 15.45 -7.81 -6.42
N ILE A 189 15.24 -7.10 -5.30
CA ILE A 189 14.57 -5.81 -5.31
C ILE A 189 15.47 -4.83 -6.06
N LYS A 190 14.93 -4.18 -7.11
CA LYS A 190 15.66 -3.23 -7.95
C LYS A 190 15.56 -1.79 -7.42
#